data_AF-A0A940QIV0-F1
#
_entry.id   AF-A0A940QIV0-F1
#
_cell.length_a   1.000
_cell.length_b   1.000
_cell.length_c   1.000
_cell.angle_alpha   90.00
_cell.angle_beta   90.00
_cell.angle_gamma   90.00
#
_symmetry.space_group_name_H-M   'P 1'
#
loop_
_entity.id
_entity.type
_entity.pdbx_description
1 polymer ?
#
loop_
_entity_poly.entity_id
_entity_poly.type
_entity_poly.pdbx_seq_one_letter_code
_entity_poly.pdbx_strand_id
1 'polypeptide(L)' 'MNKFNECDSARNVGYAYIPWQRMEKVYPPNKALNAGTIFPELNITLEEYERGLFNGK' A
#
# COMPACT_ATOMS: atom_id res chain seq x y z
N MET A 1 29.89 1.67 31.69
CA MET A 1 29.20 2.60 30.77
C MET A 1 28.87 1.81 29.51
N ASN A 2 27.64 1.31 29.38
CA ASN A 2 27.25 0.48 28.25
C ASN A 2 27.01 1.37 27.04
N LYS A 3 27.87 1.23 26.02
CA LYS A 3 27.68 1.84 24.70
C LYS A 3 26.54 1.11 24.00
N PHE A 4 25.30 1.56 24.19
CA PHE A 4 24.21 1.28 23.25
C PHE A 4 24.37 2.18 22.01
N ASN A 5 25.51 2.03 21.34
CA ASN A 5 25.69 2.42 19.96
C ASN A 5 25.50 1.10 19.22
N GLU A 6 24.45 0.88 18.45
CA GLU A 6 24.29 1.42 17.12
C GLU A 6 22.81 1.21 16.77
N CYS A 7 22.14 2.23 16.24
CA CYS A 7 20.87 2.03 15.56
C CYS A 7 21.17 1.00 14.45
N ASP A 8 20.78 -0.26 14.68
CA ASP A 8 20.68 -1.31 13.67
C ASP A 8 19.92 -0.68 12.52
N SER A 9 20.68 -0.16 11.57
CA SER A 9 20.26 0.65 10.45
C SER A 9 19.09 -0.05 9.80
N ALA A 10 17.89 0.50 10.01
CA ALA A 10 16.60 0.09 9.48
C ALA A 10 16.71 -1.20 8.66
N ARG A 11 16.70 -2.36 9.33
CA ARG A 11 16.51 -3.64 8.64
C ARG A 11 15.14 -3.51 7.97
N ASN A 12 15.11 -3.07 6.72
CA ASN A 12 13.88 -2.87 5.97
C ASN A 12 13.14 -4.20 6.01
N VAL A 13 12.11 -4.27 6.86
CA VAL A 13 11.34 -5.50 7.13
C VAL A 13 10.52 -5.93 5.92
N GLY A 14 10.46 -5.11 4.88
CA GLY A 14 9.90 -5.42 3.58
C GLY A 14 10.01 -4.22 2.64
N TYR A 15 9.82 -4.49 1.35
CA TYR A 15 9.62 -3.48 0.33
C TYR A 15 8.17 -3.60 -0.16
N ALA A 16 7.48 -2.47 -0.25
CA ALA A 16 6.18 -2.39 -0.87
C ALA A 16 6.27 -1.48 -2.10
N TYR A 17 5.81 -1.99 -3.24
CA TYR A 17 5.57 -1.15 -4.41
C TYR A 17 4.17 -0.56 -4.28
N ILE A 18 4.07 0.77 -4.35
CA ILE A 18 2.78 1.46 -4.44
C ILE A 18 2.60 1.90 -5.90
N PRO A 19 1.53 1.43 -6.58
CA PRO A 19 1.27 1.83 -7.95
C PRO A 19 0.83 3.29 -8.02
N TRP A 20 0.91 3.88 -9.22
CA TRP A 20 0.51 5.26 -9.46
C TRP A 20 -1.00 5.45 -9.22
N GLN A 21 -1.35 6.33 -8.29
CA GLN A 21 -2.73 6.57 -7.87
C GLN A 21 -3.39 7.66 -8.70
N ARG A 22 -4.71 7.56 -8.93
CA ARG A 22 -5.48 8.59 -9.62
C ARG A 22 -6.40 9.31 -8.64
N MET A 23 -6.34 10.64 -8.61
CA MET A 23 -7.21 11.47 -7.76
C MET A 23 -8.64 11.63 -8.31
N GLU A 24 -9.06 10.81 -9.28
CA GLU A 24 -10.37 10.90 -9.92
C GLU A 24 -11.50 10.38 -9.01
N LYS A 25 -11.27 9.27 -8.31
CA LYS A 25 -12.28 8.62 -7.45
C LYS A 25 -11.62 8.27 -6.13
N VAL A 26 -11.98 9.00 -5.07
CA VAL A 26 -11.49 8.74 -3.71
C VAL A 26 -12.64 8.37 -2.78
N TYR A 27 -12.35 7.57 -1.77
CA TYR A 27 -13.31 7.26 -0.72
C TYR A 27 -13.54 8.47 0.20
N PRO A 28 -14.77 8.64 0.72
CA PRO A 28 -15.02 9.59 1.79
C PRO A 28 -14.25 9.18 3.07
N PRO A 29 -13.93 10.12 3.97
CA PRO A 29 -13.03 9.86 5.11
C PRO A 29 -13.43 8.67 5.98
N ASN A 30 -14.73 8.52 6.26
CA ASN A 30 -15.27 7.41 7.06
C ASN A 30 -14.96 6.04 6.42
N LYS A 31 -15.07 5.92 5.10
CA LYS A 31 -14.79 4.69 4.37
C LYS A 31 -13.29 4.45 4.23
N ALA A 32 -12.52 5.51 3.98
CA ALA A 32 -11.06 5.41 3.85
C ALA A 32 -10.40 4.89 5.14
N LEU A 33 -10.87 5.34 6.30
CA LEU A 33 -10.39 4.85 7.60
C LEU A 33 -10.62 3.35 7.79
N ASN A 34 -11.77 2.84 7.34
CA ASN A 34 -12.07 1.41 7.42
C ASN A 34 -11.28 0.58 6.40
N ALA A 35 -11.05 1.11 5.20
CA ALA A 35 -10.33 0.42 4.13
C ALA A 35 -8.80 0.48 4.28
N GLY A 36 -8.27 1.43 5.06
CA GLY A 36 -6.82 1.69 5.16
C GLY A 36 -6.22 2.41 3.95
N THR A 37 -7.06 2.90 3.04
CA THR A 37 -6.66 3.66 1.85
C THR A 37 -7.79 4.58 1.38
N ILE A 38 -7.43 5.78 0.90
CA ILE A 38 -8.38 6.68 0.24
C ILE A 38 -8.66 6.28 -1.22
N PHE A 39 -7.80 5.43 -1.79
CA PHE A 39 -7.79 5.05 -3.20
C PHE A 39 -8.52 3.72 -3.39
N PRO A 40 -9.70 3.70 -4.02
CA PRO A 40 -10.47 2.48 -4.26
C PRO A 40 -9.68 1.42 -5.03
N GLU A 41 -8.81 1.82 -5.95
CA GLU A 41 -7.95 0.93 -6.75
C GLU A 41 -6.93 0.15 -5.93
N LEU A 42 -6.64 0.60 -4.70
CA LEU A 42 -5.79 -0.14 -3.76
C LEU A 42 -6.58 -1.06 -2.82
N ASN A 43 -7.90 -0.89 -2.74
CA ASN A 43 -8.78 -1.70 -1.90
C ASN A 43 -9.41 -2.83 -2.72
N ILE A 44 -8.56 -3.68 -3.28
CA ILE A 44 -8.91 -4.85 -4.07
C ILE A 44 -8.16 -6.08 -3.55
N THR A 45 -8.70 -7.26 -3.80
CA THR A 45 -8.06 -8.53 -3.49
C THR A 45 -6.91 -8.84 -4.47
N LEU A 46 -6.04 -9.79 -4.10
CA LEU A 46 -4.99 -10.29 -4.99
C LEU A 46 -5.56 -10.86 -6.30
N GLU A 47 -6.69 -11.57 -6.24
CA GLU A 47 -7.36 -12.12 -7.42
C GLU A 47 -7.85 -11.02 -8.38
N GLU A 48 -8.47 -9.97 -7.85
CA GLU A 48 -8.94 -8.83 -8.64
C GLU A 48 -7.78 -8.07 -9.29
N TYR A 49 -6.67 -7.92 -8.55
CA TYR A 49 -5.44 -7.33 -9.08
C TYR A 49 -4.86 -8.16 -10.23
N GLU A 50 -4.75 -9.47 -10.07
CA GLU A 50 -4.28 -10.38 -11.12
C GLU A 50 -5.17 -10.30 -12.36
N ARG A 51 -6.49 -10.35 -12.21
CA ARG A 51 -7.44 -10.19 -13.32
C ARG A 51 -7.26 -8.84 -14.04
N GLY A 52 -6.97 -7.77 -13.32
CA GLY A 52 -6.68 -6.45 -13.89
C GLY A 52 -5.39 -6.40 -14.71
N LEU A 53 -4.36 -7.18 -14.33
CA LEU A 53 -3.12 -7.31 -15.11
C LEU A 53 -3.34 -8.05 -16.44
N PHE A 54 -4.22 -9.04 -16.46
CA PHE A 54 -4.49 -9.88 -17.64
C PHE A 54 -5.63 -9.37 -18.53
N ASN A 55 -6.39 -8.34 -18.12
CA ASN A 55 -7.52 -7.79 -18.89
C ASN A 55 -7.10 -6.86 -20.05
N GLY A 56 -6.05 -7.23 -20.79
CA GLY A 56 -5.58 -6.52 -21.98
C GLY A 56 -4.82 -7.35 -23.02
N LYS A 57 -4.51 -8.63 -22.76
CA LYS A 57 -4.01 -9.61 -23.73
C LYS A 57 -4.33 -11.04 -23.30
#